data_AF-A0A6A5TJZ2-F1
#
_entry.id   AF-A0A6A5TJZ2-F1
#
_cell.length_a   1.000
_cell.length_b   1.000
_cell.length_c   1.000
_cell.angle_alpha   90.00
_cell.angle_beta   90.00
_cell.angle_gamma   90.00
#
_symmetry.space_group_name_H-M   'P 1'
#
loop_
_entity.id
_entity.type
_entity.pdbx_description
1 polymer ?
#
loop_
_entity_poly.entity_id
_entity_poly.type
_entity_poly.pdbx_seq_one_letter_code
_entity_poly.pdbx_strand_id
1 'polypeptide(L)'
;MAPKKGGSSSSGGSSSSSGSGSGSGSGSGSGSGSGSRIDAACPGAFSAVTSTTVVYFASSCLFFVLTLAVLISLCCVRKRHGNAKRLVGPVYILSLLCMLTGYALLITATMLRECRTTDLYSFYDWAIAYMLFFRLGTYLLLVVVVWKVNTLLRQRLSSGHGIFKAISLAILGIMGALTCGYVGLQSWNLWTSTKAGRRADADHKGLEQQRLALAYNILYLLSVVAGAAMSVITLLSMRSRQIPIGDLLGWIITLTTSMFVWILLALILIGSVLRDDVLSLEAQEAFEYLENFFQTFSFVAILFLAKSHAWDEKPPGHSTYSQQAIQPTPFIPQQYTTSGKPGQQYYHHQQPVYSGAPLPTNHGHSTYVR
;
A
#
# COMPACT_ATOMS: atom_id res chain seq x y z
N MET A 1 -26.08 48.10 -25.30
CA MET A 1 -27.48 48.44 -25.00
C MET A 1 -27.92 47.60 -23.80
N ALA A 2 -28.20 48.26 -22.68
CA ALA A 2 -28.94 47.72 -21.54
C ALA A 2 -30.40 48.19 -21.64
N PRO A 3 -31.36 47.43 -21.07
CA PRO A 3 -32.01 47.80 -19.79
C PRO A 3 -32.19 46.55 -18.88
N LYS A 4 -32.18 46.53 -17.54
CA LYS A 4 -32.73 47.33 -16.42
C LYS A 4 -34.26 47.22 -16.23
N LYS A 5 -34.72 46.34 -15.29
CA LYS A 5 -35.54 46.63 -14.08
C LYS A 5 -36.49 45.49 -13.65
N GLY A 6 -36.66 45.36 -12.33
CA GLY A 6 -37.83 44.80 -11.60
C GLY A 6 -37.49 43.54 -10.80
N GLY A 7 -37.51 43.47 -9.46
CA GLY A 7 -37.97 44.38 -8.42
C GLY A 7 -39.39 44.07 -7.94
N SER A 8 -39.56 43.15 -6.98
CA SER A 8 -40.66 43.19 -5.99
C SER A 8 -40.44 42.22 -4.83
N SER A 9 -40.49 42.82 -3.64
CA SER A 9 -40.55 42.34 -2.26
C SER A 9 -41.83 41.56 -1.91
N SER A 10 -41.80 40.71 -0.87
CA SER A 10 -42.51 40.94 0.42
C SER A 10 -42.71 39.69 1.28
N SER A 11 -42.70 39.92 2.61
CA SER A 11 -43.26 39.14 3.74
C SER A 11 -42.64 37.76 4.03
N GLY A 12 -42.25 37.39 5.25
CA GLY A 12 -42.61 37.87 6.59
C GLY A 12 -42.99 36.65 7.43
N GLY A 13 -42.56 36.55 8.70
CA GLY A 13 -43.05 35.50 9.60
C GLY A 13 -42.03 34.99 10.62
N SER A 14 -41.92 35.71 11.72
CA SER A 14 -41.23 35.39 12.97
C SER A 14 -41.79 34.12 13.65
N SER A 15 -40.94 33.36 14.34
CA SER A 15 -41.30 32.81 15.67
C SER A 15 -40.08 32.28 16.41
N SER A 16 -39.79 32.96 17.51
CA SER A 16 -38.97 32.58 18.64
C SER A 16 -39.56 31.38 19.39
N SER A 17 -38.73 30.45 19.83
CA SER A 17 -38.98 29.71 21.09
C SER A 17 -37.66 29.34 21.76
N SER A 18 -37.28 30.18 22.71
CA SER A 18 -36.42 29.87 23.83
C SER A 18 -37.18 28.94 24.79
N GLY A 19 -36.61 27.77 25.05
CA GLY A 19 -37.15 26.77 25.98
C GLY A 19 -36.06 26.25 26.91
N SER A 20 -35.75 27.02 27.94
CA SER A 20 -34.93 26.62 29.08
C SER A 20 -35.81 25.81 30.04
N GLY A 21 -35.74 24.49 29.97
CA GLY A 21 -36.50 23.58 30.83
C GLY A 21 -35.59 22.74 31.71
N SER A 22 -35.22 23.27 32.87
CA SER A 22 -34.62 22.51 33.97
C SER A 22 -35.74 21.69 34.64
N GLY A 23 -35.85 20.42 34.26
CA GLY A 23 -36.80 19.46 34.83
C GLY A 23 -36.07 18.33 35.54
N SER A 24 -35.80 18.52 36.84
CA SER A 24 -35.47 17.45 37.78
C SER A 24 -36.74 16.64 38.05
N GLY A 25 -36.89 15.53 37.33
CA GLY A 25 -37.95 14.55 37.50
C GLY A 25 -37.37 13.19 37.89
N SER A 26 -37.26 12.96 39.19
CA SER A 26 -37.09 11.64 39.80
C SER A 26 -38.38 10.84 39.61
N GLY A 27 -38.46 10.08 38.52
CA GLY A 27 -39.52 9.12 38.26
C GLY A 27 -38.99 7.70 38.39
N SER A 28 -39.05 7.13 39.60
CA SER A 28 -38.94 5.69 39.84
C SER A 28 -40.21 5.01 39.34
N GLY A 29 -40.28 4.82 38.03
CA GLY A 29 -41.29 4.01 37.35
C GLY A 29 -40.81 2.58 37.22
N SER A 30 -41.25 1.72 38.14
CA SER A 30 -41.15 0.26 38.05
C SER A 30 -42.11 -0.24 36.97
N GLY A 31 -41.73 -0.02 35.72
CA GLY A 31 -42.38 -0.62 34.57
C GLY A 31 -41.92 -2.06 34.44
N SER A 32 -42.78 -3.00 34.80
CA SER A 32 -42.74 -4.40 34.36
C SER A 32 -43.01 -4.47 32.85
N GLY A 33 -42.19 -3.79 32.06
CA GLY A 33 -42.08 -4.06 30.64
C GLY A 33 -41.44 -5.43 30.52
N SER A 34 -42.11 -6.36 29.84
CA SER A 34 -41.48 -7.54 29.29
C SER A 34 -40.28 -7.06 28.48
N GLY A 35 -39.12 -7.03 29.13
CA GLY A 35 -37.84 -6.87 28.47
C GLY A 35 -37.72 -8.10 27.59
N SER A 36 -38.19 -7.99 26.35
CA SER A 36 -37.70 -8.82 25.27
C SER A 36 -36.20 -8.69 25.38
N ARG A 37 -35.57 -9.73 25.94
CA ARG A 37 -34.13 -9.88 25.88
C ARG A 37 -33.83 -9.68 24.41
N ILE A 38 -33.17 -8.59 24.08
CA ILE A 38 -32.49 -8.49 22.79
C ILE A 38 -31.42 -9.56 22.95
N ASP A 39 -31.78 -10.80 22.63
CA ASP A 39 -30.82 -11.86 22.49
C ASP A 39 -29.92 -11.38 21.36
N ALA A 40 -28.78 -10.80 21.73
CA ALA A 40 -27.73 -10.39 20.79
C ALA A 40 -27.18 -11.59 20.00
N ALA A 41 -27.64 -12.79 20.33
CA ALA A 41 -27.46 -14.01 19.58
C ALA A 41 -28.41 -14.00 18.37
N CYS A 42 -27.81 -13.88 17.20
CA CYS A 42 -28.43 -14.05 15.90
C CYS A 42 -28.58 -15.56 15.61
N PRO A 43 -29.72 -16.20 15.95
CA PRO A 43 -29.83 -17.65 16.00
C PRO A 43 -29.91 -18.19 14.56
N GLY A 44 -29.01 -19.10 14.20
CA GLY A 44 -28.96 -19.67 12.84
C GLY A 44 -28.23 -18.80 11.80
N ALA A 45 -27.43 -17.83 12.23
CA ALA A 45 -26.47 -17.18 11.33
C ALA A 45 -25.53 -18.24 10.71
N PHE A 46 -25.22 -18.12 9.41
CA PHE A 46 -24.32 -19.02 8.70
C PHE A 46 -24.77 -20.49 8.58
N SER A 47 -26.03 -20.80 8.89
CA SER A 47 -26.55 -22.18 8.81
C SER A 47 -27.37 -22.45 7.54
N ALA A 48 -27.52 -21.47 6.65
CA ALA A 48 -28.32 -21.61 5.44
C ALA A 48 -27.49 -22.20 4.29
N VAL A 49 -28.10 -22.98 3.41
CA VAL A 49 -27.38 -23.53 2.23
C VAL A 49 -26.85 -22.43 1.30
N THR A 50 -27.47 -21.23 1.35
CA THR A 50 -27.07 -20.03 0.60
C THR A 50 -26.36 -18.98 1.46
N SER A 51 -25.96 -19.33 2.69
CA SER A 51 -25.20 -18.43 3.55
C SER A 51 -23.77 -18.28 3.08
N THR A 52 -23.16 -17.15 3.41
CA THR A 52 -21.72 -16.98 3.31
C THR A 52 -21.04 -18.08 4.14
N THR A 53 -19.97 -18.69 3.62
CA THR A 53 -19.24 -19.69 4.39
C THR A 53 -18.57 -19.03 5.58
N VAL A 54 -18.55 -19.74 6.72
CA VAL A 54 -17.90 -19.25 7.95
C VAL A 54 -16.42 -18.96 7.69
N VAL A 55 -15.79 -19.74 6.81
CA VAL A 55 -14.38 -19.59 6.40
C VAL A 55 -14.15 -18.25 5.69
N TYR A 56 -15.00 -17.89 4.72
CA TYR A 56 -14.94 -16.60 4.04
C TYR A 56 -15.08 -15.41 5.00
N PHE A 57 -16.04 -15.50 5.91
CA PHE A 57 -16.28 -14.45 6.89
C PHE A 57 -15.12 -14.31 7.89
N ALA A 58 -14.61 -15.43 8.40
CA ALA A 58 -13.46 -15.45 9.31
C ALA A 58 -12.19 -14.89 8.63
N SER A 59 -11.97 -15.24 7.36
CA SER A 59 -10.90 -14.68 6.52
C SER A 59 -10.99 -13.15 6.43
N SER A 60 -12.19 -12.63 6.14
CA SER A 60 -12.42 -11.18 6.09
C SER A 60 -12.11 -10.47 7.42
N CYS A 61 -12.50 -11.08 8.54
CA CYS A 61 -12.18 -10.57 9.88
C CYS A 61 -10.67 -10.60 10.17
N LEU A 62 -9.99 -11.69 9.79
CA LEU A 62 -8.54 -11.80 9.93
C LEU A 62 -7.82 -10.70 9.16
N PHE A 63 -8.17 -10.48 7.89
CA PHE A 63 -7.53 -9.45 7.06
C PHE A 63 -7.88 -8.03 7.49
N PHE A 64 -9.06 -7.80 8.07
CA PHE A 64 -9.38 -6.55 8.76
C PHE A 64 -8.38 -6.29 9.92
N VAL A 65 -8.17 -7.26 10.80
CA VAL A 65 -7.26 -7.15 11.94
C VAL A 65 -5.81 -7.00 11.47
N LEU A 66 -5.37 -7.74 10.46
CA LEU A 66 -4.04 -7.62 9.89
C LEU A 66 -3.83 -6.23 9.26
N THR A 67 -4.80 -5.72 8.50
CA THR A 67 -4.73 -4.37 7.91
C THR A 67 -4.69 -3.29 8.99
N LEU A 68 -5.47 -3.45 10.06
CA LEU A 68 -5.43 -2.56 11.23
C LEU A 68 -4.06 -2.60 11.92
N ALA A 69 -3.48 -3.79 12.10
CA ALA A 69 -2.15 -3.96 12.68
C ALA A 69 -1.06 -3.30 11.82
N VAL A 70 -1.17 -3.37 10.48
CA VAL A 70 -0.29 -2.64 9.54
C VAL A 70 -0.45 -1.13 9.71
N LEU A 71 -1.68 -0.62 9.84
CA LEU A 71 -1.95 0.80 10.06
C LEU A 71 -1.41 1.32 11.40
N ILE A 72 -1.49 0.52 12.47
CA ILE A 72 -0.89 0.84 13.77
C ILE A 72 0.65 0.81 13.67
N SER A 73 1.20 -0.23 13.04
CA SER A 73 2.65 -0.38 12.82
C SER A 73 3.21 0.79 12.01
N LEU A 74 2.45 1.29 11.04
CA LEU A 74 2.77 2.50 10.30
C LEU A 74 2.96 3.71 11.23
N CYS A 75 2.05 3.93 12.17
CA CYS A 75 2.14 5.05 13.11
C CYS A 75 3.43 4.96 13.93
N CYS A 76 3.78 3.76 14.40
CA CYS A 76 5.03 3.49 15.12
C CYS A 76 6.27 3.75 14.25
N VAL A 77 6.29 3.26 13.01
CA VAL A 77 7.40 3.44 12.07
C VAL A 77 7.59 4.92 11.70
N ARG A 78 6.50 5.66 11.43
CA ARG A 78 6.55 7.10 11.13
C ARG A 78 7.04 7.94 12.29
N LYS A 79 6.77 7.53 13.54
CA LYS A 79 7.27 8.20 14.74
C LYS A 79 8.77 7.94 14.93
N ARG A 80 9.22 6.70 14.70
CA ARG A 80 10.63 6.30 14.93
C ARG A 80 11.58 6.71 13.82
N HIS A 81 11.12 6.71 12.57
CA HIS A 81 11.96 6.95 11.39
C HIS A 81 11.44 8.16 10.60
N GLY A 82 12.15 9.29 10.68
CA GLY A 82 11.78 10.52 9.97
C GLY A 82 11.70 10.33 8.44
N ASN A 83 12.61 9.53 7.89
CA ASN A 83 12.68 9.24 6.45
C ASN A 83 11.49 8.42 5.94
N ALA A 84 10.90 7.58 6.79
CA ALA A 84 9.72 6.77 6.44
C ALA A 84 8.51 7.62 6.05
N LYS A 85 8.43 8.89 6.51
CA LYS A 85 7.33 9.81 6.16
C LYS A 85 7.24 10.11 4.66
N ARG A 86 8.37 10.02 3.93
CA ARG A 86 8.40 10.28 2.48
C ARG A 86 7.80 9.13 1.68
N LEU A 87 8.15 7.88 2.01
CA LEU A 87 7.61 6.70 1.36
C LEU A 87 6.17 6.42 1.80
N VAL A 88 5.96 6.44 3.12
CA VAL A 88 4.67 6.11 3.73
C VAL A 88 3.83 7.35 4.00
N GLY A 89 3.65 8.12 2.93
CA GLY A 89 2.90 9.38 2.91
C GLY A 89 1.38 9.19 2.89
N PRO A 90 0.63 10.27 2.59
CA PRO A 90 -0.83 10.26 2.58
C PRO A 90 -1.45 9.23 1.63
N VAL A 91 -0.85 9.00 0.46
CA VAL A 91 -1.37 8.03 -0.53
C VAL A 91 -1.38 6.61 0.00
N TYR A 92 -0.34 6.21 0.75
CA TYR A 92 -0.29 4.89 1.38
C TYR A 92 -1.30 4.77 2.52
N ILE A 93 -1.41 5.81 3.37
CA ILE A 93 -2.41 5.83 4.45
C ILE A 93 -3.82 5.73 3.85
N LEU A 94 -4.10 6.49 2.80
CA LEU A 94 -5.40 6.47 2.12
C LEU A 94 -5.68 5.08 1.53
N SER A 95 -4.69 4.43 0.91
CA SER A 95 -4.83 3.05 0.41
C SER A 95 -5.20 2.08 1.53
N LEU A 96 -4.51 2.11 2.67
CA LEU A 96 -4.84 1.29 3.84
C LEU A 96 -6.21 1.60 4.43
N LEU A 97 -6.58 2.89 4.54
CA LEU A 97 -7.88 3.30 5.06
C LEU A 97 -9.01 2.84 4.13
N CYS A 98 -8.83 2.92 2.81
CA CYS A 98 -9.77 2.37 1.85
C CYS A 98 -9.92 0.85 2.04
N MET A 99 -8.81 0.10 2.13
CA MET A 99 -8.87 -1.35 2.40
C MET A 99 -9.58 -1.68 3.71
N LEU A 100 -9.24 -0.97 4.80
CA LEU A 100 -9.83 -1.17 6.12
C LEU A 100 -11.34 -0.86 6.12
N THR A 101 -11.74 0.22 5.45
CA THR A 101 -13.15 0.59 5.27
C THR A 101 -13.89 -0.45 4.43
N GLY A 102 -13.27 -0.95 3.35
CA GLY A 102 -13.80 -2.05 2.54
C GLY A 102 -14.09 -3.28 3.38
N TYR A 103 -13.13 -3.74 4.18
CA TYR A 103 -13.35 -4.89 5.08
C TYR A 103 -14.40 -4.61 6.15
N ALA A 104 -14.42 -3.42 6.77
CA ALA A 104 -15.43 -3.07 7.77
C ALA A 104 -16.85 -3.11 7.18
N LEU A 105 -17.03 -2.56 5.97
CA LEU A 105 -18.30 -2.59 5.26
C LEU A 105 -18.69 -4.02 4.84
N LEU A 106 -17.75 -4.83 4.35
CA LEU A 106 -17.98 -6.24 4.00
C LEU A 106 -18.43 -7.08 5.21
N ILE A 107 -17.72 -6.94 6.35
CA ILE A 107 -18.06 -7.63 7.60
C ILE A 107 -19.45 -7.21 8.07
N THR A 108 -19.74 -5.90 8.06
CA THR A 108 -21.04 -5.35 8.47
C THR A 108 -22.16 -5.85 7.56
N ALA A 109 -21.96 -5.80 6.24
CA ALA A 109 -22.94 -6.27 5.25
C ALA A 109 -23.22 -7.77 5.39
N THR A 110 -22.18 -8.57 5.63
CA THR A 110 -22.31 -10.02 5.84
C THR A 110 -23.08 -10.30 7.13
N MET A 111 -22.75 -9.61 8.23
CA MET A 111 -23.48 -9.75 9.50
C MET A 111 -24.95 -9.35 9.38
N LEU A 112 -25.25 -8.23 8.72
CA LEU A 112 -26.63 -7.78 8.49
C LEU A 112 -27.43 -8.77 7.63
N ARG A 113 -26.79 -9.39 6.64
CA ARG A 113 -27.39 -10.42 5.77
C ARG A 113 -27.65 -11.72 6.54
N GLU A 114 -26.66 -12.24 7.24
CA GLU A 114 -26.78 -13.50 7.99
C GLU A 114 -27.76 -13.38 9.15
N CYS A 115 -27.88 -12.18 9.73
CA CYS A 115 -28.91 -11.86 10.73
C CYS A 115 -30.26 -11.46 10.17
N ARG A 116 -30.47 -11.65 8.86
CA ARG A 116 -31.73 -11.36 8.16
C ARG A 116 -32.27 -9.95 8.43
N THR A 117 -31.39 -9.04 8.82
CA THR A 117 -31.73 -7.63 9.07
C THR A 117 -31.83 -6.88 7.74
N THR A 118 -31.04 -7.32 6.76
CA THR A 118 -31.09 -6.81 5.38
C THR A 118 -31.51 -7.92 4.43
N ASP A 119 -32.27 -7.57 3.39
CA ASP A 119 -32.62 -8.50 2.32
C ASP A 119 -31.47 -8.65 1.31
N LEU A 120 -31.54 -9.71 0.48
CA LEU A 120 -30.53 -9.99 -0.55
C LEU A 120 -30.34 -8.81 -1.51
N TYR A 121 -31.38 -8.01 -1.75
CA TYR A 121 -31.32 -6.85 -2.63
C TYR A 121 -30.53 -5.70 -2.03
N SER A 122 -30.77 -5.35 -0.76
CA SER A 122 -30.02 -4.31 -0.07
C SER A 122 -28.55 -4.71 0.14
N PHE A 123 -28.26 -6.02 0.22
CA PHE A 123 -26.88 -6.51 0.26
C PHE A 123 -26.06 -6.08 -0.98
N TYR A 124 -26.68 -5.98 -2.17
CA TYR A 124 -25.99 -5.48 -3.36
C TYR A 124 -25.63 -4.00 -3.27
N ASP A 125 -26.42 -3.18 -2.56
CA ASP A 125 -26.08 -1.77 -2.32
C ASP A 125 -24.81 -1.66 -1.44
N TRP A 126 -24.71 -2.51 -0.41
CA TRP A 126 -23.48 -2.63 0.39
C TRP A 126 -22.30 -3.15 -0.45
N ALA A 127 -22.56 -4.09 -1.37
CA ALA A 127 -21.54 -4.63 -2.26
C ALA A 127 -20.89 -3.58 -3.15
N ILE A 128 -21.69 -2.68 -3.69
CA ILE A 128 -21.17 -1.54 -4.46
C ILE A 128 -20.22 -0.70 -3.60
N ALA A 129 -20.64 -0.38 -2.36
CA ALA A 129 -19.87 0.46 -1.45
C ALA A 129 -18.51 -0.17 -1.09
N TYR A 130 -18.48 -1.42 -0.57
CA TYR A 130 -17.22 -2.03 -0.17
C TYR A 130 -16.30 -2.32 -1.37
N MET A 131 -16.86 -2.68 -2.54
CA MET A 131 -16.05 -2.92 -3.74
C MET A 131 -15.36 -1.65 -4.22
N LEU A 132 -16.05 -0.50 -4.19
CA LEU A 132 -15.44 0.77 -4.53
C LEU A 132 -14.21 1.05 -3.67
N PHE A 133 -14.30 0.81 -2.35
CA PHE A 133 -13.17 0.98 -1.44
C PHE A 133 -12.02 0.00 -1.69
N PHE A 134 -12.30 -1.29 -1.93
CA PHE A 134 -11.25 -2.25 -2.27
C PHE A 134 -10.54 -1.92 -3.60
N ARG A 135 -11.30 -1.51 -4.62
CA ARG A 135 -10.74 -1.13 -5.93
C ARG A 135 -9.92 0.16 -5.85
N LEU A 136 -10.40 1.14 -5.08
CA LEU A 136 -9.62 2.35 -4.82
C LEU A 136 -8.35 2.03 -4.00
N GLY A 137 -8.46 1.16 -3.00
CA GLY A 137 -7.34 0.70 -2.18
C GLY A 137 -6.24 0.04 -2.99
N THR A 138 -6.60 -0.91 -3.86
CA THR A 138 -5.68 -1.61 -4.79
C THR A 138 -5.04 -0.65 -5.79
N TYR A 139 -5.82 0.25 -6.42
CA TYR A 139 -5.27 1.26 -7.32
C TYR A 139 -4.26 2.18 -6.61
N LEU A 140 -4.57 2.67 -5.42
CA LEU A 140 -3.66 3.51 -4.65
C LEU A 140 -2.40 2.74 -4.21
N LEU A 141 -2.50 1.43 -3.95
CA LEU A 141 -1.33 0.58 -3.70
C LEU A 141 -0.43 0.54 -4.94
N LEU A 142 -0.98 0.39 -6.15
CA LEU A 142 -0.22 0.48 -7.39
C LEU A 142 0.47 1.85 -7.53
N VAL A 143 -0.23 2.94 -7.21
CA VAL A 143 0.36 4.30 -7.21
C VAL A 143 1.56 4.37 -6.25
N VAL A 144 1.47 3.80 -5.05
CA VAL A 144 2.60 3.76 -4.12
C VAL A 144 3.78 3.00 -4.72
N VAL A 145 3.56 1.80 -5.26
CA VAL A 145 4.63 0.95 -5.79
C VAL A 145 5.26 1.54 -7.06
N VAL A 146 4.45 1.87 -8.07
CA VAL A 146 4.95 2.33 -9.36
C VAL A 146 5.52 3.74 -9.25
N TRP A 147 4.83 4.67 -8.57
CA TRP A 147 5.28 6.06 -8.49
C TRP A 147 6.18 6.33 -7.29
N LYS A 148 5.71 6.07 -6.06
CA LYS A 148 6.41 6.56 -4.85
C LYS A 148 7.72 5.82 -4.63
N VAL A 149 7.72 4.49 -4.69
CA VAL A 149 8.96 3.69 -4.52
C VAL A 149 9.98 4.07 -5.59
N ASN A 150 9.61 4.04 -6.87
CA ASN A 150 10.53 4.37 -7.96
C ASN A 150 11.04 5.82 -7.92
N THR A 151 10.19 6.78 -7.57
CA THR A 151 10.61 8.19 -7.45
C THR A 151 11.63 8.37 -6.32
N LEU A 152 11.42 7.71 -5.17
CA LEU A 152 12.35 7.79 -4.04
C LEU A 152 13.69 7.11 -4.31
N LEU A 153 13.68 5.94 -4.96
CA LEU A 153 14.90 5.28 -5.41
C LEU A 153 15.70 6.19 -6.35
N ARG A 154 15.03 6.86 -7.28
CA ARG A 154 15.66 7.77 -8.25
C ARG A 154 16.24 9.03 -7.65
N GLN A 155 15.58 9.59 -6.64
CA GLN A 155 16.10 10.75 -5.92
C GLN A 155 17.50 10.49 -5.35
N ARG A 156 17.88 9.23 -5.09
CA ARG A 156 19.24 8.86 -4.66
C ARG A 156 20.30 8.93 -5.77
N LEU A 157 19.91 8.90 -7.05
CA LEU A 157 20.83 8.91 -8.19
C LEU A 157 21.10 10.30 -8.78
N SER A 158 20.46 11.36 -8.27
CA SER A 158 20.56 12.78 -8.71
C SER A 158 20.36 13.07 -10.22
N SER A 159 20.14 12.04 -11.05
CA SER A 159 20.14 12.10 -12.51
C SER A 159 18.77 11.74 -13.08
N GLY A 160 18.31 12.51 -14.08
CA GLY A 160 17.27 12.10 -15.03
C GLY A 160 15.88 11.80 -14.45
N HIS A 161 15.33 12.70 -13.61
CA HIS A 161 14.03 12.51 -12.97
C HIS A 161 12.83 12.59 -13.93
N GLY A 162 12.95 13.32 -15.06
CA GLY A 162 11.81 13.67 -15.92
C GLY A 162 11.17 12.48 -16.63
N ILE A 163 11.96 11.69 -17.36
CA ILE A 163 11.46 10.62 -18.24
C ILE A 163 10.69 9.56 -17.47
N PHE A 164 11.25 9.07 -16.36
CA PHE A 164 10.63 7.99 -15.60
C PHE A 164 9.40 8.43 -14.82
N LYS A 165 9.35 9.70 -14.41
CA LYS A 165 8.15 10.30 -13.85
C LYS A 165 7.04 10.33 -14.90
N ALA A 166 7.35 10.71 -16.14
CA ALA A 166 6.38 10.71 -17.24
C ALA A 166 5.87 9.28 -17.55
N ILE A 167 6.77 8.29 -17.63
CA ILE A 167 6.39 6.88 -17.85
C ILE A 167 5.49 6.37 -16.71
N SER A 168 5.87 6.63 -15.45
CA SER A 168 5.06 6.22 -14.30
C SER A 168 3.69 6.90 -14.29
N LEU A 169 3.62 8.18 -14.69
CA LEU A 169 2.35 8.91 -14.81
C LEU A 169 1.45 8.29 -15.89
N ALA A 170 2.03 7.95 -17.04
CA ALA A 170 1.30 7.36 -18.15
C ALA A 170 0.70 6.00 -17.77
N ILE A 171 1.51 5.13 -17.15
CA ILE A 171 1.06 3.82 -16.64
C ILE A 171 -0.10 4.01 -15.64
N LEU A 172 0.07 4.89 -14.66
CA LEU A 172 -0.95 5.14 -13.63
C LEU A 172 -2.20 5.84 -14.16
N GLY A 173 -2.07 6.68 -15.18
CA GLY A 173 -3.19 7.33 -15.85
C GLY A 173 -4.05 6.33 -16.61
N ILE A 174 -3.43 5.43 -17.38
CA ILE A 174 -4.12 4.34 -18.09
C ILE A 174 -4.80 3.42 -17.06
N MET A 175 -4.06 2.98 -16.04
CA MET A 175 -4.63 2.14 -14.98
C MET A 175 -5.74 2.83 -14.20
N GLY A 176 -5.67 4.14 -13.99
CA GLY A 176 -6.71 4.92 -13.32
C GLY A 176 -8.00 4.98 -14.15
N ALA A 177 -7.88 5.24 -15.45
CA ALA A 177 -9.02 5.22 -16.37
C ALA A 177 -9.67 3.84 -16.43
N LEU A 178 -8.87 2.77 -16.50
CA LEU A 178 -9.36 1.39 -16.47
C LEU A 178 -10.01 1.04 -15.13
N THR A 179 -9.46 1.50 -14.01
CA THR A 179 -10.07 1.31 -12.68
C THR A 179 -11.45 1.95 -12.64
N CYS A 180 -11.60 3.18 -13.15
CA CYS A 180 -12.89 3.87 -13.20
C CYS A 180 -13.91 3.13 -14.06
N GLY A 181 -13.52 2.69 -15.26
CA GLY A 181 -14.38 1.92 -16.15
C GLY A 181 -14.79 0.57 -15.54
N TYR A 182 -13.83 -0.13 -14.92
CA TYR A 182 -14.08 -1.42 -14.29
C TYR A 182 -14.99 -1.31 -13.07
N VAL A 183 -14.74 -0.35 -12.17
CA VAL A 183 -15.60 -0.07 -11.02
C VAL A 183 -16.99 0.35 -11.48
N GLY A 184 -17.09 1.18 -12.52
CA GLY A 184 -18.37 1.62 -13.07
C GLY A 184 -19.21 0.45 -13.60
N LEU A 185 -18.60 -0.43 -14.40
CA LEU A 185 -19.29 -1.60 -14.96
C LEU A 185 -19.63 -2.64 -13.87
N GLN A 186 -18.72 -2.86 -12.92
CA GLN A 186 -18.97 -3.74 -11.77
C GLN A 186 -20.11 -3.21 -10.90
N SER A 187 -20.14 -1.89 -10.64
CA SER A 187 -21.22 -1.25 -9.88
C SER A 187 -22.54 -1.31 -10.63
N TRP A 188 -22.53 -1.14 -11.95
CA TRP A 188 -23.71 -1.32 -12.80
C TRP A 188 -24.29 -2.72 -12.66
N ASN A 189 -23.46 -3.76 -12.81
CA ASN A 189 -23.91 -5.16 -12.72
C ASN A 189 -24.40 -5.57 -11.32
N LEU A 190 -23.83 -4.98 -10.26
CA LEU A 190 -24.38 -5.14 -8.91
C LEU A 190 -25.71 -4.41 -8.76
N TRP A 191 -25.82 -3.19 -9.30
CA TRP A 191 -27.05 -2.41 -9.28
C TRP A 191 -28.18 -3.09 -10.06
N THR A 192 -27.91 -3.72 -11.21
CA THR A 192 -28.94 -4.48 -11.97
C THR A 192 -29.53 -5.62 -11.13
N SER A 193 -28.78 -6.11 -10.13
CA SER A 193 -29.22 -7.18 -9.23
C SER A 193 -30.13 -6.70 -8.10
N THR A 194 -30.21 -5.37 -7.86
CA THR A 194 -31.10 -4.73 -6.88
C THR A 194 -32.56 -4.72 -7.34
N LYS A 195 -33.49 -4.38 -6.43
CA LYS A 195 -34.93 -4.21 -6.79
C LYS A 195 -35.12 -3.12 -7.84
N ALA A 196 -34.37 -2.03 -7.74
CA ALA A 196 -34.47 -0.92 -8.68
C ALA A 196 -33.99 -1.33 -10.07
N GLY A 197 -32.85 -2.02 -10.16
CA GLY A 197 -32.30 -2.51 -11.42
C GLY A 197 -33.22 -3.50 -12.12
N ARG A 198 -33.78 -4.48 -11.40
CA ARG A 198 -34.73 -5.45 -11.98
C ARG A 198 -36.03 -4.81 -12.44
N ARG A 199 -36.56 -3.83 -11.71
CA ARG A 199 -37.78 -3.11 -12.12
C ARG A 199 -37.57 -2.26 -13.38
N ALA A 200 -36.33 -1.85 -13.63
CA ALA A 200 -35.96 -1.09 -14.81
C ALA A 200 -35.60 -1.99 -16.01
N ASP A 201 -35.74 -3.32 -15.89
CA ASP A 201 -35.30 -4.31 -16.88
C ASP A 201 -33.86 -4.05 -17.36
N ALA A 202 -32.99 -3.67 -16.43
CA ALA A 202 -31.62 -3.31 -16.74
C ALA A 202 -30.81 -4.53 -17.21
N ASP A 203 -30.17 -4.38 -18.37
CA ASP A 203 -29.35 -5.43 -18.97
C ASP A 203 -28.07 -5.70 -18.14
N HIS A 204 -27.89 -6.97 -17.75
CA HIS A 204 -26.76 -7.42 -16.96
C HIS A 204 -25.57 -7.77 -17.86
N LYS A 205 -24.47 -7.03 -17.73
CA LYS A 205 -23.30 -7.11 -18.61
C LYS A 205 -22.18 -7.92 -18.02
N GLY A 206 -22.50 -9.16 -17.62
CA GLY A 206 -21.58 -10.04 -16.90
C GLY A 206 -20.33 -10.40 -17.72
N LEU A 207 -20.51 -10.75 -19.00
CA LEU A 207 -19.42 -11.16 -19.89
C LEU A 207 -18.46 -9.99 -20.18
N GLU A 208 -19.00 -8.80 -20.43
CA GLU A 208 -18.23 -7.58 -20.65
C GLU A 208 -17.42 -7.21 -19.41
N GLN A 209 -18.01 -7.36 -18.21
CA GLN A 209 -17.29 -7.16 -16.96
C GLN A 209 -16.12 -8.14 -16.83
N GLN A 210 -16.30 -9.43 -17.15
CA GLN A 210 -15.21 -10.41 -17.04
C GLN A 210 -14.09 -10.14 -18.05
N ARG A 211 -14.42 -9.77 -19.29
CA ARG A 211 -13.43 -9.36 -20.30
C ARG A 211 -12.66 -8.11 -19.89
N LEU A 212 -13.35 -7.12 -19.33
CA LEU A 212 -12.71 -5.91 -18.80
C LEU A 212 -11.85 -6.22 -17.57
N ALA A 213 -12.31 -7.10 -16.68
CA ALA A 213 -11.55 -7.55 -15.51
C ALA A 213 -10.25 -8.25 -15.93
N LEU A 214 -10.31 -9.11 -16.96
CA LEU A 214 -9.13 -9.77 -17.52
C LEU A 214 -8.12 -8.75 -18.06
N ALA A 215 -8.58 -7.83 -18.91
CA ALA A 215 -7.73 -6.76 -19.46
C ALA A 215 -7.12 -5.87 -18.36
N TYR A 216 -7.92 -5.51 -17.36
CA TYR A 216 -7.50 -4.74 -16.19
C TYR A 216 -6.37 -5.46 -15.44
N ASN A 217 -6.54 -6.75 -15.11
CA ASN A 217 -5.54 -7.49 -14.34
C ASN A 217 -4.26 -7.77 -15.14
N ILE A 218 -4.36 -8.01 -16.46
CA ILE A 218 -3.18 -8.13 -17.34
C ILE A 218 -2.37 -6.82 -17.34
N LEU A 219 -3.03 -5.68 -17.54
CA LEU A 219 -2.36 -4.39 -17.54
C LEU A 219 -1.83 -4.00 -16.15
N TYR A 220 -2.53 -4.38 -15.08
CA TYR A 220 -2.04 -4.23 -13.72
C TYR A 220 -0.76 -5.05 -13.52
N LEU A 221 -0.74 -6.32 -13.95
CA LEU A 221 0.45 -7.19 -13.88
C LEU A 221 1.64 -6.59 -14.66
N LEU A 222 1.40 -6.13 -15.88
CA LEU A 222 2.41 -5.46 -16.69
C LEU A 222 2.93 -4.18 -16.01
N SER A 223 2.05 -3.42 -15.35
CA SER A 223 2.42 -2.24 -14.57
C SER A 223 3.32 -2.59 -13.38
N VAL A 224 3.04 -3.70 -12.69
CA VAL A 224 3.88 -4.20 -11.60
C VAL A 224 5.25 -4.64 -12.12
N VAL A 225 5.30 -5.39 -13.22
CA VAL A 225 6.56 -5.83 -13.83
C VAL A 225 7.39 -4.65 -14.31
N ALA A 226 6.78 -3.67 -14.98
CA ALA A 226 7.45 -2.43 -15.39
C ALA A 226 7.96 -1.64 -14.18
N GLY A 227 7.15 -1.50 -13.13
CA GLY A 227 7.51 -0.87 -11.86
C GLY A 227 8.72 -1.55 -11.20
N ALA A 228 8.74 -2.87 -11.19
CA ALA A 228 9.84 -3.67 -10.65
C ALA A 228 11.11 -3.55 -11.49
N ALA A 229 11.00 -3.61 -12.82
CA ALA A 229 12.13 -3.43 -13.72
C ALA A 229 12.79 -2.04 -13.50
N MET A 230 11.98 -0.98 -13.38
CA MET A 230 12.47 0.36 -13.06
C MET A 230 13.19 0.42 -11.70
N SER A 231 12.65 -0.27 -10.69
CA SER A 231 13.26 -0.35 -9.36
C SER A 231 14.60 -1.09 -9.39
N VAL A 232 14.67 -2.24 -10.09
CA VAL A 232 15.90 -3.04 -10.23
C VAL A 232 16.98 -2.29 -10.99
N ILE A 233 16.66 -1.64 -12.13
CA ILE A 233 17.63 -0.81 -12.87
C ILE A 233 18.19 0.30 -11.99
N THR A 234 17.34 0.92 -11.17
CA THR A 234 17.74 1.97 -10.24
C THR A 234 18.67 1.41 -9.16
N LEU A 235 18.36 0.24 -8.60
CA LEU A 235 19.25 -0.45 -7.65
C LEU A 235 20.59 -0.83 -8.27
N LEU A 236 20.62 -1.38 -9.48
CA LEU A 236 21.87 -1.71 -10.17
C LEU A 236 22.73 -0.47 -10.40
N SER A 237 22.08 0.66 -10.71
CA SER A 237 22.75 1.97 -10.85
C SER A 237 23.26 2.52 -9.51
N MET A 238 22.57 2.24 -8.40
CA MET A 238 23.08 2.56 -7.06
C MET A 238 24.29 1.69 -6.70
N ARG A 239 24.26 0.41 -7.10
CA ARG A 239 25.35 -0.55 -6.87
C ARG A 239 26.63 -0.13 -7.60
N SER A 240 26.50 0.27 -8.86
CA SER A 240 27.66 0.72 -9.65
C SER A 240 28.29 1.99 -9.08
N ARG A 241 27.53 2.80 -8.33
CA ARG A 241 28.01 3.98 -7.60
C ARG A 241 28.40 3.69 -6.14
N GLN A 242 28.50 2.42 -5.76
CA GLN A 242 28.88 1.98 -4.40
C GLN A 242 27.95 2.52 -3.29
N ILE A 243 26.71 2.88 -3.62
CA ILE A 243 25.73 3.27 -2.61
C ILE A 243 25.25 1.98 -1.91
N PRO A 244 25.27 1.89 -0.57
CA PRO A 244 24.88 0.68 0.15
C PRO A 244 23.40 0.35 -0.11
N ILE A 245 23.16 -0.80 -0.75
CA ILE A 245 21.80 -1.27 -1.09
C ILE A 245 21.19 -2.07 0.07
N GLY A 246 22.01 -2.76 0.88
CA GLY A 246 21.57 -3.50 2.06
C GLY A 246 20.28 -4.30 1.84
N ASP A 247 19.36 -4.21 2.80
CA ASP A 247 18.09 -4.92 2.82
C ASP A 247 17.08 -4.43 1.76
N LEU A 248 17.36 -3.31 1.09
CA LEU A 248 16.44 -2.67 0.13
C LEU A 248 16.11 -3.58 -1.04
N LEU A 249 17.11 -4.31 -1.57
CA LEU A 249 16.91 -5.25 -2.67
C LEU A 249 15.96 -6.38 -2.27
N GLY A 250 16.16 -6.96 -1.07
CA GLY A 250 15.32 -8.05 -0.57
C GLY A 250 13.85 -7.62 -0.43
N TRP A 251 13.60 -6.42 0.11
CA TRP A 251 12.23 -5.90 0.25
C TRP A 251 11.58 -5.52 -1.08
N ILE A 252 12.34 -5.04 -2.07
CA ILE A 252 11.81 -4.78 -3.42
C ILE A 252 11.43 -6.08 -4.13
N ILE A 253 12.26 -7.12 -4.02
CA ILE A 253 11.94 -8.45 -4.57
C ILE A 253 10.69 -8.98 -3.88
N THR A 254 10.65 -8.95 -2.54
CA THR A 254 9.50 -9.39 -1.74
C THR A 254 8.21 -8.66 -2.12
N LEU A 255 8.27 -7.33 -2.25
CA LEU A 255 7.14 -6.51 -2.70
C LEU A 255 6.68 -6.91 -4.11
N THR A 256 7.62 -7.05 -5.05
CA THR A 256 7.33 -7.41 -6.44
C THR A 256 6.67 -8.79 -6.53
N THR A 257 7.26 -9.79 -5.86
CA THR A 257 6.73 -11.16 -5.84
C THR A 257 5.35 -11.18 -5.21
N SER A 258 5.16 -10.50 -4.07
CA SER A 258 3.83 -10.45 -3.43
C SER A 258 2.78 -9.85 -4.35
N MET A 259 3.09 -8.72 -5.00
CA MET A 259 2.20 -8.06 -5.96
C MET A 259 1.89 -8.96 -7.16
N PHE A 260 2.92 -9.56 -7.73
CA PHE A 260 2.80 -10.46 -8.88
C PHE A 260 1.90 -11.67 -8.57
N VAL A 261 2.10 -12.33 -7.42
CA VAL A 261 1.38 -13.55 -7.06
C VAL A 261 -0.10 -13.29 -6.87
N TRP A 262 -0.52 -12.24 -6.15
CA TRP A 262 -1.96 -12.00 -5.94
C TRP A 262 -2.69 -11.65 -7.25
N ILE A 263 -2.06 -10.89 -8.15
CA ILE A 263 -2.65 -10.59 -9.47
C ILE A 263 -2.72 -11.85 -10.33
N LEU A 264 -1.70 -12.72 -10.26
CA LEU A 264 -1.71 -13.99 -10.98
C LEU A 264 -2.87 -14.89 -10.50
N LEU A 265 -3.11 -14.95 -9.20
CA LEU A 265 -4.26 -15.66 -8.63
C LEU A 265 -5.59 -15.08 -9.14
N ALA A 266 -5.72 -13.74 -9.14
CA ALA A 266 -6.91 -13.08 -9.69
C ALA A 266 -7.11 -13.39 -11.19
N LEU A 267 -6.04 -13.44 -11.99
CA LEU A 267 -6.10 -13.82 -13.40
C LEU A 267 -6.54 -15.28 -13.60
N ILE A 268 -6.09 -16.19 -12.75
CA ILE A 268 -6.50 -17.60 -12.79
C ILE A 268 -8.01 -17.71 -12.51
N LEU A 269 -8.51 -17.02 -11.47
CA LEU A 269 -9.93 -16.99 -11.14
C LEU A 269 -10.79 -16.43 -12.28
N ILE A 270 -10.40 -15.30 -12.87
CA ILE A 270 -11.14 -14.71 -13.99
C ILE A 270 -11.06 -15.59 -15.23
N GLY A 271 -9.89 -16.18 -15.49
CA GLY A 271 -9.65 -17.06 -16.63
C GLY A 271 -10.46 -18.35 -16.57
N SER A 272 -10.65 -18.92 -15.37
CA SER A 272 -11.45 -20.13 -15.17
C SER A 272 -12.94 -19.86 -15.45
N VAL A 273 -13.46 -18.73 -14.97
CA VAL A 273 -14.84 -18.27 -15.25
C VAL A 273 -15.07 -18.05 -16.74
N LEU A 274 -14.11 -17.47 -17.47
CA LEU A 274 -14.23 -17.24 -18.92
C LEU A 274 -14.14 -18.52 -19.77
N ARG A 275 -13.67 -19.63 -19.21
CA ARG A 275 -13.59 -20.94 -19.88
C ARG A 275 -14.75 -21.87 -19.53
N ASP A 276 -15.72 -21.38 -18.78
CA ASP A 276 -16.79 -22.20 -18.18
C ASP A 276 -16.27 -23.35 -17.29
N ASP A 277 -15.02 -23.24 -16.81
CA ASP A 277 -14.37 -24.20 -15.92
C ASP A 277 -14.40 -23.63 -14.50
N VAL A 278 -15.60 -23.63 -13.90
CA VAL A 278 -15.83 -23.02 -12.60
C VAL A 278 -15.11 -23.84 -11.53
N LEU A 279 -14.15 -23.21 -10.86
CA LEU A 279 -13.46 -23.82 -9.72
C LEU A 279 -14.46 -24.18 -8.62
N SER A 280 -14.14 -25.20 -7.83
CA SER A 280 -14.95 -25.52 -6.65
C SER A 280 -14.99 -24.33 -5.69
N LEU A 281 -16.05 -24.23 -4.90
CA LEU A 281 -16.23 -23.13 -3.95
C LEU A 281 -15.04 -23.04 -2.97
N GLU A 282 -14.55 -24.19 -2.50
CA GLU A 282 -13.40 -24.27 -1.59
C GLU A 282 -12.11 -23.77 -2.25
N ALA A 283 -11.92 -24.07 -3.54
CA ALA A 283 -10.80 -23.55 -4.30
C ALA A 283 -10.91 -22.03 -4.46
N GLN A 284 -12.09 -21.50 -4.80
CA GLN A 284 -12.29 -20.06 -4.91
C GLN A 284 -12.00 -19.33 -3.58
N GLU A 285 -12.46 -19.89 -2.46
CA GLU A 285 -12.17 -19.35 -1.12
C GLU A 285 -10.68 -19.38 -0.78
N ALA A 286 -9.98 -20.47 -1.12
CA ALA A 286 -8.54 -20.59 -0.91
C ALA A 286 -7.76 -19.55 -1.74
N PHE A 287 -8.18 -19.33 -2.99
CA PHE A 287 -7.57 -18.30 -3.85
C PHE A 287 -7.80 -16.90 -3.30
N GLU A 288 -9.00 -16.58 -2.83
CA GLU A 288 -9.30 -15.27 -2.24
C GLU A 288 -8.53 -15.05 -0.92
N TYR A 289 -8.37 -16.09 -0.09
CA TYR A 289 -7.50 -16.02 1.08
C TYR A 289 -6.05 -15.71 0.70
N LEU A 290 -5.51 -16.42 -0.30
CA LEU A 290 -4.15 -16.20 -0.79
C LEU A 290 -3.98 -14.81 -1.43
N GLU A 291 -4.96 -14.34 -2.19
CA GLU A 291 -4.97 -13.00 -2.77
C GLU A 291 -4.87 -11.93 -1.68
N ASN A 292 -5.76 -11.99 -0.68
CA ASN A 292 -5.77 -11.09 0.46
C ASN A 292 -4.47 -11.17 1.28
N PHE A 293 -3.89 -12.36 1.44
CA PHE A 293 -2.62 -12.57 2.11
C PHE A 293 -1.47 -11.84 1.41
N PHE A 294 -1.28 -12.11 0.12
CA PHE A 294 -0.19 -11.50 -0.64
C PHE A 294 -0.40 -9.99 -0.83
N GLN A 295 -1.64 -9.54 -0.96
CA GLN A 295 -1.97 -8.11 -1.00
C GLN A 295 -1.64 -7.42 0.33
N THR A 296 -2.02 -8.01 1.47
CA THR A 296 -1.66 -7.49 2.80
C THR A 296 -0.15 -7.49 3.01
N PHE A 297 0.52 -8.55 2.53
CA PHE A 297 1.96 -8.67 2.60
C PHE A 297 2.69 -7.61 1.76
N SER A 298 2.11 -7.15 0.65
CA SER A 298 2.65 -6.00 -0.10
C SER A 298 2.69 -4.73 0.75
N PHE A 299 1.64 -4.47 1.54
CA PHE A 299 1.64 -3.32 2.47
C PHE A 299 2.72 -3.46 3.54
N VAL A 300 2.90 -4.65 4.10
CA VAL A 300 3.95 -4.97 5.07
C VAL A 300 5.34 -4.76 4.45
N ALA A 301 5.58 -5.26 3.23
CA ALA A 301 6.84 -5.09 2.53
C ALA A 301 7.17 -3.60 2.31
N ILE A 302 6.19 -2.76 2.00
CA ILE A 302 6.39 -1.29 1.90
C ILE A 302 6.78 -0.68 3.25
N LEU A 303 6.22 -1.13 4.38
CA LEU A 303 6.63 -0.65 5.70
C LEU A 303 8.09 -0.99 6.01
N PHE A 304 8.50 -2.23 5.71
CA PHE A 304 9.90 -2.63 5.90
C PHE A 304 10.84 -1.89 4.95
N LEU A 305 10.41 -1.68 3.71
CA LEU A 305 11.14 -0.85 2.74
C LEU A 305 11.31 0.57 3.29
N ALA A 306 10.29 1.15 3.92
CA ALA A 306 10.36 2.47 4.57
C ALA A 306 11.30 2.54 5.77
N LYS A 307 11.50 1.43 6.47
CA LYS A 307 12.38 1.31 7.63
C LYS A 307 13.86 1.18 7.23
N SER A 308 14.16 0.87 5.98
CA SER A 308 15.53 0.63 5.52
C SER A 308 16.46 1.82 5.80
N HIS A 309 17.63 1.53 6.34
CA HIS A 309 18.71 2.52 6.55
C HIS A 309 19.23 3.12 5.24
N ALA A 310 18.90 2.51 4.10
CA ALA A 310 19.22 3.04 2.79
C ALA A 310 18.57 4.42 2.51
N TRP A 311 17.62 4.87 3.33
CA TRP A 311 17.00 6.20 3.24
C TRP A 311 17.65 7.27 4.10
N ASP A 312 18.60 6.92 4.96
CA ASP A 312 19.28 7.90 5.80
C ASP A 312 20.15 8.80 4.92
N GLU A 313 19.77 10.08 4.81
CA GLU A 313 20.56 11.13 4.16
C GLU A 313 21.73 11.48 5.07
N LYS A 314 22.86 10.79 4.92
CA LYS A 314 24.13 11.33 5.44
C LYS A 314 24.54 12.47 4.50
N PRO A 315 24.71 13.71 4.99
CA PRO A 315 25.12 14.83 4.14
C PRO A 315 26.43 14.47 3.43
N PRO A 316 26.52 14.66 2.10
CA PRO A 316 27.64 14.20 1.27
C PRO A 316 29.00 14.92 1.53
N GLY A 317 29.19 15.55 2.69
CA GLY A 317 30.41 16.28 3.06
C GLY A 317 31.13 15.76 4.31
N HIS A 318 30.62 14.71 4.96
CA HIS A 318 31.32 13.99 6.03
C HIS A 318 31.39 12.51 5.68
N SER A 319 31.96 12.22 4.51
CA SER A 319 32.88 11.10 4.44
C SER A 319 34.06 11.45 5.35
N THR A 320 33.83 11.34 6.67
CA THR A 320 34.80 10.71 7.54
C THR A 320 35.00 9.33 6.93
N TYR A 321 35.80 9.25 5.86
CA TYR A 321 36.90 8.33 5.91
C TYR A 321 37.40 8.54 7.33
N SER A 322 37.14 7.55 8.17
CA SER A 322 38.23 7.15 9.01
C SER A 322 39.43 6.99 8.06
N GLN A 323 40.13 8.10 7.76
CA GLN A 323 41.45 8.22 8.33
C GLN A 323 41.24 7.64 9.72
N GLN A 324 41.50 6.33 9.84
CA GLN A 324 42.30 5.91 10.96
C GLN A 324 43.31 7.03 11.02
N ALA A 325 43.10 7.95 11.98
CA ALA A 325 44.22 8.67 12.50
C ALA A 325 45.18 7.53 12.69
N ILE A 326 46.21 7.50 11.85
CA ILE A 326 47.48 6.98 12.28
C ILE A 326 47.65 7.82 13.53
N GLN A 327 47.14 7.32 14.67
CA GLN A 327 47.63 7.74 15.95
C GLN A 327 49.12 7.56 15.68
N PRO A 328 49.92 8.64 15.66
CA PRO A 328 51.34 8.43 15.72
C PRO A 328 51.46 7.55 16.94
N THR A 329 51.76 6.27 16.71
CA THR A 329 52.04 5.33 17.78
C THR A 329 53.07 6.11 18.57
N PRO A 330 52.77 6.55 19.82
CA PRO A 330 53.75 7.27 20.57
C PRO A 330 54.97 6.38 20.49
N PHE A 331 56.05 6.94 19.95
CA PHE A 331 57.34 6.30 19.94
C PHE A 331 57.61 6.11 21.42
N ILE A 332 57.21 4.98 21.98
CA ILE A 332 57.62 4.58 23.32
C ILE A 332 59.10 4.34 23.10
N PRO A 333 60.00 5.20 23.62
CA PRO A 333 61.40 4.81 23.64
C PRO A 333 61.43 3.46 24.34
N GLN A 334 61.83 2.41 23.61
CA GLN A 334 62.16 1.13 24.20
C GLN A 334 63.30 1.40 25.18
N GLN A 335 62.94 1.68 26.41
CA GLN A 335 63.86 1.65 27.52
C GLN A 335 64.06 0.16 27.79
N TYR A 336 65.08 -0.39 27.13
CA TYR A 336 65.60 -1.73 27.38
C TYR A 336 65.97 -1.83 28.86
N THR A 337 65.03 -2.29 29.67
CA THR A 337 65.33 -2.82 30.99
C THR A 337 65.68 -4.28 30.79
N THR A 338 66.96 -4.51 30.61
CA THR A 338 67.62 -5.81 30.66
C THR A 338 67.35 -6.43 32.03
N SER A 339 66.30 -7.24 32.14
CA SER A 339 66.15 -8.19 33.24
C SER A 339 65.91 -9.56 32.65
N GLY A 340 66.91 -10.42 32.81
CA GLY A 340 67.05 -11.68 32.11
C GLY A 340 65.88 -12.64 32.32
N LYS A 341 65.18 -12.94 31.23
CA LYS A 341 64.55 -14.24 31.01
C LYS A 341 64.71 -14.63 29.53
N PRO A 342 65.16 -15.85 29.23
CA PRO A 342 65.16 -16.36 27.87
C PRO A 342 63.75 -16.84 27.52
N GLY A 343 63.20 -16.37 26.39
CA GLY A 343 62.08 -17.06 25.74
C GLY A 343 60.97 -16.18 25.20
N GLN A 344 61.13 -15.73 23.96
CA GLN A 344 60.33 -16.15 22.80
C GLN A 344 60.26 -15.01 21.77
N GLN A 345 60.81 -15.30 20.59
CA GLN A 345 60.76 -14.45 19.41
C GLN A 345 59.33 -14.48 18.83
N TYR A 346 58.61 -13.36 18.91
CA TYR A 346 57.39 -13.16 18.12
C TYR A 346 57.75 -12.33 16.88
N TYR A 347 57.73 -13.00 15.73
CA TYR A 347 57.96 -12.42 14.41
C TYR A 347 56.82 -11.44 14.06
N HIS A 348 57.12 -10.14 13.99
CA HIS A 348 56.27 -9.18 13.29
C HIS A 348 56.59 -9.23 11.80
N HIS A 349 55.68 -9.78 11.02
CA HIS A 349 55.70 -9.74 9.56
C HIS A 349 55.27 -8.34 9.10
N GLN A 350 56.23 -7.45 8.84
CA GLN A 350 55.99 -6.17 8.17
C GLN A 350 55.68 -6.43 6.70
N GLN A 351 54.47 -6.05 6.26
CA GLN A 351 54.14 -5.96 4.83
C GLN A 351 54.81 -4.72 4.22
N PRO A 352 55.37 -4.81 3.00
CA PRO A 352 56.02 -3.70 2.34
C PRO A 352 55.00 -2.64 1.88
N VAL A 353 55.20 -1.41 2.34
CA VAL A 353 54.51 -0.21 1.85
C VAL A 353 55.09 0.13 0.48
N TYR A 354 54.31 -0.12 -0.58
CA TYR A 354 54.65 0.29 -1.94
C TYR A 354 54.34 1.78 -2.10
N SER A 355 55.36 2.62 -1.96
CA SER A 355 55.28 4.06 -2.27
C SER A 355 55.34 4.23 -3.79
N GLY A 356 54.16 4.32 -4.42
CA GLY A 356 54.00 4.60 -5.85
C GLY A 356 54.26 6.08 -6.15
N ALA A 357 55.21 6.32 -7.05
CA ALA A 357 55.76 7.61 -7.46
C ALA A 357 54.72 8.62 -8.03
N PRO A 358 54.99 9.93 -7.94
CA PRO A 358 54.19 10.96 -8.61
C PRO A 358 54.37 10.90 -10.14
N LEU A 359 53.26 10.94 -10.87
CA LEU A 359 53.25 11.09 -12.33
C LEU A 359 53.78 12.48 -12.75
N PRO A 360 54.58 12.58 -13.82
CA PRO A 360 54.96 13.86 -14.39
C PRO A 360 53.76 14.51 -15.12
N THR A 361 53.50 15.76 -14.77
CA THR A 361 52.64 16.69 -15.50
C THR A 361 53.16 16.90 -16.91
N ASN A 362 52.44 16.38 -17.91
CA ASN A 362 52.74 16.64 -19.31
C ASN A 362 51.88 17.82 -19.80
N HIS A 363 52.50 19.00 -19.90
CA HIS A 363 51.93 20.18 -20.55
C HIS A 363 51.97 19.98 -22.08
N GLY A 364 50.88 19.45 -22.63
CA GLY A 364 50.66 19.35 -24.08
C GLY A 364 49.76 20.48 -24.56
N HIS A 365 50.36 21.59 -24.96
CA HIS A 365 49.74 22.65 -25.74
C HIS A 365 49.46 22.13 -27.16
N SER A 366 48.22 22.21 -27.65
CA SER A 366 47.94 22.07 -29.08
C SER A 366 46.79 22.98 -29.51
N THR A 367 47.20 24.14 -29.99
CA THR A 367 46.52 24.99 -30.97
C THR A 367 46.53 24.33 -32.35
N TYR A 368 45.38 24.25 -33.04
CA TYR A 368 45.20 24.39 -34.51
C TYR A 368 43.67 24.47 -34.72
N VAL A 369 43.07 25.61 -35.11
CA VAL A 369 43.10 26.36 -36.39
C VAL A 369 42.41 25.63 -37.55
N ARG A 370 41.26 26.22 -37.92
CA ARG A 370 40.40 26.12 -39.11
C ARG A 370 39.54 24.88 -39.33
#